data_AF-A0A9E3AJT9-F1
#
_entry.id   AF-A0A9E3AJT9-F1
#
_cell.length_a   1.000
_cell.length_b   1.000
_cell.length_c   1.000
_cell.angle_alpha   90.00
_cell.angle_beta   90.00
_cell.angle_gamma   90.00
#
_symmetry.space_group_name_H-M   'P 1'
#
loop_
_entity.id
_entity.type
_entity.pdbx_description
1 polymer ?
#
loop_
_entity_poly.entity_id
_entity_poly.type
_entity_poly.pdbx_seq_one_letter_code
_entity_poly.pdbx_strand_id
1 'polypeptide(L)' 'ITAGVRVAQIGNSSVRYEVGLFKNDEDAASGEGHFVHVYVDRQSRRPVRVPDAMREVLEAMTVG' A
#
# COMPACT_ATOMS: atom_id res chain seq x y z
N ILE A 1 12.04 -8.83 13.80
CA ILE A 1 11.22 -9.02 12.59
C ILE A 1 11.00 -7.64 12.02
N THR A 2 11.35 -7.44 10.76
CA THR A 2 11.19 -6.17 10.02
C THR A 2 10.15 -6.38 8.93
N ALA A 3 9.32 -5.38 8.66
CA ALA A 3 8.36 -5.41 7.57
C ALA A 3 8.73 -4.37 6.52
N GLY A 4 8.98 -4.81 5.29
CA GLY A 4 9.06 -3.94 4.12
C GLY A 4 7.68 -3.72 3.55
N VAL A 5 7.37 -2.50 3.11
CA VAL A 5 6.13 -2.15 2.42
C VAL A 5 6.47 -1.40 1.15
N ARG A 6 5.76 -1.73 0.07
CA ARG A 6 5.77 -0.95 -1.17
C ARG A 6 4.36 -0.74 -1.72
N VAL A 7 4.20 0.29 -2.54
CA VAL A 7 2.98 0.50 -3.33
C VAL A 7 3.14 -0.27 -4.65
N ALA A 8 2.24 -1.22 -4.90
CA ALA A 8 2.23 -2.01 -6.12
C ALA A 8 1.35 -1.38 -7.21
N GLN A 9 0.24 -0.74 -6.83
CA GLN A 9 -0.67 -0.09 -7.77
C GLN A 9 -1.53 0.97 -7.07
N ILE A 10 -1.73 2.12 -7.72
CA ILE A 10 -2.66 3.17 -7.30
C ILE A 10 -3.82 3.25 -8.30
N GLY A 11 -5.01 2.84 -7.87
CA GLY A 11 -6.25 2.96 -8.64
C GLY A 11 -6.93 4.32 -8.45
N ASN A 12 -8.20 4.43 -8.87
CA ASN A 12 -8.97 5.66 -8.65
C ASN A 12 -9.32 5.86 -7.17
N SER A 13 -9.87 4.82 -6.52
CA SER A 13 -10.32 4.82 -5.12
C SER A 13 -9.62 3.79 -4.24
N SER A 14 -8.62 3.08 -4.77
CA SER A 14 -7.94 2.00 -4.06
C SER A 14 -6.43 2.04 -4.27
N VAL A 15 -5.71 1.42 -3.34
CA VAL A 15 -4.26 1.25 -3.39
C VAL A 15 -3.92 -0.18 -2.98
N ARG A 16 -3.12 -0.86 -3.80
CA ARG A 16 -2.59 -2.20 -3.51
C ARG A 16 -1.18 -2.05 -2.94
N TYR A 17 -0.99 -2.60 -1.75
CA TYR A 17 0.30 -2.66 -1.07
C TYR A 17 0.81 -4.08 -1.06
N GLU A 18 2.13 -4.23 -1.12
CA GLU A 18 2.80 -5.49 -0.87
C GLU A 18 3.67 -5.36 0.37
N VAL A 19 3.72 -6.45 1.14
CA VAL A 19 4.44 -6.54 2.41
C VAL A 19 5.37 -7.74 2.36
N GLY A 20 6.62 -7.55 2.78
CA GLY A 20 7.57 -8.62 3.06
C GLY A 20 7.97 -8.60 4.53
N LEU A 21 8.00 -9.77 5.18
CA LEU A 21 8.46 -9.94 6.56
C LEU A 21 9.85 -10.57 6.55
N PHE A 22 10.81 -9.91 7.19
CA PHE A 22 12.22 -10.31 7.22
C PHE A 22 12.64 -10.65 8.64
N LYS A 23 13.44 -11.71 8.79
CA LYS A 23 13.94 -12.17 10.07
C LYS A 23 15.31 -11.56 10.32
N ASN A 24 15.47 -10.85 11.44
CA ASN A 24 16.71 -10.15 11.79
C ASN A 24 17.20 -9.29 10.60
N ASP A 25 18.44 -9.53 10.16
CA ASP A 25 19.09 -8.85 9.04
C ASP A 25 19.13 -9.72 7.77
N GLU A 26 18.24 -10.71 7.64
CA GLU A 26 18.13 -11.52 6.42
C GLU A 26 17.46 -10.74 5.29
N ASP A 27 18.08 -10.75 4.11
CA ASP A 27 17.55 -10.10 2.90
C ASP A 27 16.38 -10.88 2.26
N ALA A 28 16.20 -12.15 2.63
CA ALA A 28 15.12 -12.98 2.13
C ALA A 28 13.86 -12.83 3.00
N ALA A 29 12.72 -12.60 2.36
CA ALA A 29 11.45 -12.55 3.07
C ALA A 29 11.09 -13.93 3.62
N SER A 30 10.82 -14.00 4.92
CA SER A 30 10.24 -15.16 5.61
C SER A 30 8.74 -15.31 5.35
N GLY A 31 8.08 -14.24 4.89
CA GLY A 31 6.68 -14.26 4.50
C GLY A 31 6.34 -13.03 3.67
N GLU A 32 5.47 -13.21 2.69
CA GLU A 32 5.03 -12.15 1.78
C GLU A 32 3.51 -12.09 1.75
N GLY A 33 2.98 -10.91 1.48
CA GLY A 33 1.55 -10.70 1.40
C GLY A 33 1.20 -9.40 0.69
N HIS A 34 -0.09 -9.18 0.52
CA HIS A 34 -0.60 -7.94 -0.01
C HIS A 34 -1.93 -7.59 0.63
N PHE A 35 -2.25 -6.31 0.63
CA PHE A 35 -3.57 -5.83 1.03
C PHE A 35 -4.00 -4.68 0.13
N VAL A 36 -5.31 -4.44 0.09
CA VAL A 36 -5.91 -3.37 -0.69
C VAL A 36 -6.62 -2.41 0.26
N HIS A 37 -6.23 -1.15 0.25
CA HIS A 37 -6.93 -0.09 0.96
C HIS A 37 -7.87 0.62 -0.01
N VAL A 38 -9.16 0.72 0.33
CA VAL A 38 -10.14 1.50 -0.43
C VAL A 38 -10.51 2.76 0.35
N TYR A 39 -10.38 3.91 -0.30
CA TYR A 39 -10.80 5.20 0.25
C TYR A 39 -12.31 5.32 0.10
N VAL A 40 -13.00 5.60 1.21
CA VAL A 40 -14.45 5.76 1.26
C VAL A 40 -14.85 7.05 1.93
N ASP A 41 -15.96 7.62 1.49
CA ASP A 41 -16.61 8.70 2.22
C ASP A 41 -17.13 8.17 3.56
N ARG A 42 -16.91 8.93 4.64
CA ARG A 42 -17.20 8.49 6.01
C ARG A 42 -18.69 8.29 6.26
N GLN A 43 -19.55 9.11 5.65
CA GLN A 43 -21.00 9.07 5.89
C GLN A 43 -21.69 8.04 5.01
N SER A 44 -21.45 8.10 3.70
CA SER A 44 -22.12 7.26 2.71
C SER A 44 -21.48 5.88 2.53
N ARG A 45 -20.23 5.70 3.01
CA ARG A 45 -19.40 4.49 2.81
C ARG A 45 -19.19 4.14 1.34
N ARG A 46 -19.40 5.09 0.44
CA ARG A 46 -19.15 4.91 -1.00
C ARG A 46 -17.68 5.19 -1.30
N PRO A 47 -17.06 4.49 -2.28
CA PRO A 47 -15.71 4.78 -2.69
C PRO A 47 -15.53 6.22 -3.14
N VAL A 48 -14.43 6.84 -2.73
CA VAL A 48 -14.02 8.18 -3.16
C VAL A 48 -12.63 8.11 -3.78
N ARG A 49 -12.31 9.09 -4.62
CA ARG A 49 -10.98 9.20 -5.23
C ARG A 49 -9.92 9.27 -4.12
N VAL A 50 -8.80 8.57 -4.30
CA VAL A 50 -7.63 8.71 -3.42
C VAL A 50 -7.23 10.20 -3.38
N PRO A 51 -7.17 10.84 -2.19
CA PRO A 51 -6.84 12.25 -2.09
C PRO A 51 -5.51 12.60 -2.76
N ASP A 52 -5.42 13.74 -3.43
CA ASP A 52 -4.25 14.07 -4.26
C ASP A 52 -2.95 14.12 -3.44
N ALA A 53 -2.96 14.73 -2.25
CA ALA A 53 -1.79 14.73 -1.35
C ALA A 53 -1.33 13.32 -0.94
N MET A 54 -2.27 12.37 -0.84
CA MET A 54 -1.93 10.98 -0.53
C MET A 54 -1.40 10.26 -1.77
N ARG A 55 -2.00 10.53 -2.94
CA ARG A 55 -1.52 9.99 -4.22
C ARG A 55 -0.06 10.39 -4.46
N GLU A 56 0.31 11.64 -4.24
CA GLU A 56 1.70 12.13 -4.39
C GLU A 56 2.69 11.35 -3.53
N VAL A 57 2.36 11.10 -2.25
CA VAL A 57 3.21 10.32 -1.34
C VAL A 57 3.32 8.86 -1.80
N LEU A 58 2.20 8.26 -2.21
CA LEU A 58 2.17 6.86 -2.65
C LEU A 58 2.91 6.63 -3.96
N GLU A 59 2.90 7.62 -4.87
CA GLU A 59 3.66 7.57 -6.12
C GLU A 59 5.16 7.49 -5.84
N ALA A 60 5.67 8.20 -4.83
CA ALA A 60 7.08 8.10 -4.41
C ALA A 60 7.46 6.74 -3.80
N MET A 61 6.47 5.93 -3.39
CA MET A 61 6.66 4.57 -2.87
C MET A 61 6.42 3.48 -3.92
N THR A 62 6.13 3.87 -5.16
CA THR A 62 5.95 2.95 -6.28
C THR A 62 7.31 2.67 -6.92
N VAL A 63 7.61 1.40 -7.18
CA VAL A 63 8.82 1.01 -7.93
C VAL A 63 8.37 0.68 -9.35
N GLY A 64 8.96 1.37 -10.33
CA GLY A 64 8.72 1.15 -11.76
C GLY A 64 9.40 -0.10 -12.31
#